data_AF-A0A382LE05-F1
#
_entry.id   AF-A0A382LE05-F1
#
_cell.length_a   1.000
_cell.length_b   1.000
_cell.length_c   1.000
_cell.angle_alpha   90.00
_cell.angle_beta   90.00
_cell.angle_gamma   90.00
#
_symmetry.space_group_name_H-M   'P 1'
#
loop_
_entity.id
_entity.type
_entity.pdbx_description
1 polymer ?
#
loop_
_entity_poly.entity_id
_entity_poly.type
_entity_poly.pdbx_seq_one_letter_code
_entity_poly.pdbx_strand_id
1 'polypeptide(L)' 'MRSHIYLAVLGIISFILYLWLTGLSKDFNWGEGYSERPILEYLAIYFALFFLYTLACFTVFKSNCSKKAFWILAACG' A
#
# COMPACT_ATOMS: atom_id res chain seq x y z
N MET A 1 -5.31 -4.53 -21.67
CA MET A 1 -4.32 -5.52 -21.14
C MET A 1 -3.21 -4.87 -20.31
N ARG A 2 -2.47 -3.86 -20.82
CA ARG A 2 -1.35 -3.22 -20.09
C ARG A 2 -1.70 -2.66 -18.70
N SER A 3 -2.89 -2.07 -18.54
CA SER A 3 -3.39 -1.54 -17.27
C SER A 3 -3.64 -2.63 -16.21
N HIS A 4 -4.06 -3.83 -16.61
CA HIS A 4 -4.33 -4.92 -15.66
C HIS A 4 -3.04 -5.52 -15.11
N ILE A 5 -2.02 -5.68 -15.95
CA ILE A 5 -0.69 -6.12 -15.52
C ILE A 5 -0.09 -5.09 -14.56
N TYR A 6 -0.23 -3.80 -14.87
CA TYR A 6 0.24 -2.73 -13.99
C TYR A 6 -0.43 -2.75 -12.61
N LEU A 7 -1.76 -2.90 -12.55
CA LEU A 7 -2.49 -3.03 -11.28
C LEU A 7 -2.08 -4.28 -10.49
N ALA A 8 -1.85 -5.42 -11.17
CA ALA A 8 -1.38 -6.64 -10.52
C ALA A 8 0.02 -6.43 -9.90
N VAL A 9 0.93 -5.75 -10.59
CA VAL A 9 2.26 -5.41 -10.07
C VAL A 9 2.15 -4.49 -8.85
N LEU A 10 1.34 -3.44 -8.90
CA LEU A 10 1.10 -2.56 -7.74
C LEU A 10 0.55 -3.34 -6.54
N GLY A 11 -0.38 -4.28 -6.79
CA GLY A 11 -0.93 -5.16 -5.76
C GLY A 11 0.12 -6.08 -5.12
N ILE A 12 0.99 -6.69 -5.92
CA ILE A 12 2.07 -7.55 -5.43
C ILE A 12 3.07 -6.75 -4.57
N ILE A 13 3.46 -5.56 -5.03
CA ILE A 13 4.37 -4.69 -4.27
C ILE A 13 3.72 -4.28 -2.93
N SER A 14 2.45 -3.87 -2.97
CA SER A 14 1.69 -3.53 -1.76
C SER A 14 1.62 -4.71 -0.78
N PHE A 15 1.36 -5.91 -1.28
CA PHE A 15 1.33 -7.12 -0.45
C PHE A 15 2.68 -7.41 0.22
N ILE A 16 3.79 -7.29 -0.50
CA ILE A 16 5.13 -7.45 0.08
C ILE A 16 5.39 -6.39 1.17
N LEU A 17 5.00 -5.14 0.94
CA LEU A 17 5.12 -4.08 1.94
C LEU A 17 4.30 -4.36 3.20
N TYR A 18 3.09 -4.93 3.07
CA TYR A 18 2.30 -5.35 4.23
C TYR A 18 2.93 -6.51 5.00
N LEU A 19 3.56 -7.47 4.32
CA LEU A 19 4.32 -8.53 4.99
C LEU A 19 5.50 -7.95 5.77
N TRP A 20 6.23 -7.00 5.19
CA TRP A 20 7.31 -6.31 5.88
C TRP A 20 6.78 -5.49 7.08
N LEU A 21 5.71 -4.74 6.89
CA LEU A 21 5.06 -3.98 7.97
C LEU A 21 4.66 -4.90 9.14
N THR A 22 4.21 -6.13 8.85
CA THR A 22 3.90 -7.12 9.89
C THR A 22 5.13 -7.45 10.74
N GLY A 23 6.31 -7.63 10.12
CA GLY A 23 7.57 -7.80 10.84
C GLY A 23 7.90 -6.59 11.70
N LEU A 24 7.96 -5.41 11.09
CA LEU A 24 8.27 -4.15 11.77
C LEU A 24 7.29 -3.80 12.89
N SER A 25 6.02 -4.22 12.77
CA SER A 25 4.99 -3.94 13.77
C SER A 25 5.28 -4.63 15.11
N LYS A 26 6.02 -5.74 15.11
CA LYS A 26 6.43 -6.41 16.34
C LYS A 26 7.37 -5.53 17.14
N ASP A 27 8.40 -5.01 16.47
CA ASP A 27 9.41 -4.15 17.10
C ASP A 27 8.82 -2.77 17.44
N PHE A 28 7.97 -2.22 16.57
CA PHE A 28 7.35 -0.92 16.81
C PHE A 28 6.37 -0.93 18.00
N ASN A 29 5.54 -1.97 18.12
CA ASN A 29 4.50 -2.04 19.17
C ASN A 29 5.03 -2.64 20.47
N TRP A 30 5.83 -3.71 20.38
CA TRP A 30 6.29 -4.51 21.52
C TRP A 30 7.81 -4.49 21.73
N GLY A 31 8.58 -3.75 20.93
CA GLY A 31 10.02 -3.63 21.12
C GLY A 31 10.40 -2.90 22.41
N GLU A 32 11.52 -3.31 22.98
CA GLU A 32 12.10 -2.68 24.18
C GLU A 32 12.79 -1.36 23.83
N GLY A 33 12.62 -0.35 24.67
CA GLY A 33 13.22 0.97 24.46
C GLY A 33 12.44 1.84 23.47
N TYR A 34 11.86 2.94 23.97
CA TYR A 34 11.08 3.87 23.14
C TYR A 34 11.93 4.53 22.03
N SER A 35 13.23 4.71 22.28
CA SER A 35 14.20 5.28 21.34
C SER A 35 14.61 4.33 20.22
N GLU A 36 14.47 3.02 20.40
CA GLU A 36 14.87 2.02 19.39
C GLU A 36 13.72 1.61 18.47
N ARG A 37 12.51 2.16 18.70
CA ARG A 37 11.36 1.88 17.85
C ARG A 37 11.65 2.37 16.43
N PRO A 38 11.42 1.53 15.40
CA PRO A 38 11.70 1.87 14.01
C PRO A 38 10.60 2.78 13.42
N ILE A 39 10.39 3.95 14.04
CA ILE A 39 9.29 4.88 13.72
C ILE A 39 9.42 5.38 12.28
N LEU A 40 10.64 5.69 11.85
CA LEU A 40 10.90 6.20 10.51
C LEU A 40 10.63 5.14 9.44
N GLU A 41 11.09 3.89 9.64
CA GLU A 41 10.77 2.80 8.70
C GLU A 41 9.27 2.52 8.67
N TYR A 42 8.61 2.52 9.83
CA TYR A 42 7.16 2.30 9.92
C TYR A 42 6.39 3.34 9.10
N LEU A 43 6.72 4.62 9.30
CA LEU A 43 6.08 5.73 8.60
C LEU A 43 6.38 5.70 7.10
N ALA A 44 7.62 5.37 6.71
CA ALA A 44 8.01 5.26 5.31
C ALA A 44 7.20 4.18 4.57
N ILE A 45 6.95 3.01 5.21
CA ILE A 45 6.13 1.95 4.62
C ILE A 45 4.68 2.40 4.49
N TYR A 46 4.09 3.06 5.49
CA TYR A 46 2.74 3.62 5.38
C TYR A 46 2.62 4.62 4.23
N PHE A 47 3.58 5.54 4.09
CA PHE A 47 3.61 6.47 2.96
C PHE A 47 3.72 5.75 1.62
N ALA A 48 4.56 4.72 1.52
CA ALA A 48 4.71 3.94 0.30
C ALA A 48 3.40 3.20 -0.07
N LEU A 49 2.74 2.57 0.91
CA LEU A 49 1.44 1.91 0.73
C LEU A 49 0.38 2.90 0.25
N PHE A 50 0.28 4.07 0.88
CA PHE A 50 -0.63 5.14 0.46
C PHE A 50 -0.33 5.60 -0.98
N PHE A 51 0.94 5.80 -1.32
CA PHE A 51 1.34 6.18 -2.68
C PHE A 51 0.92 5.13 -3.71
N LEU A 52 1.18 3.84 -3.46
CA LEU A 52 0.76 2.75 -4.34
C LEU A 52 -0.76 2.71 -4.52
N TYR A 53 -1.51 2.96 -3.45
CA TYR A 53 -2.97 3.04 -3.49
C TYR A 53 -3.46 4.20 -4.37
N THR A 54 -2.93 5.42 -4.16
CA THR A 54 -3.30 6.58 -4.99
C THR A 54 -2.97 6.35 -6.47
N LEU A 55 -1.85 5.67 -6.76
CA LEU A 55 -1.44 5.32 -8.12
C LEU A 55 -2.37 4.28 -8.76
N ALA A 56 -2.83 3.30 -7.98
CA ALA A 56 -3.85 2.35 -8.42
C ALA A 56 -5.18 3.05 -8.72
N CYS A 57 -5.66 3.91 -7.82
CA CYS A 57 -6.84 4.76 -8.03
C CYS A 57 -6.73 5.60 -9.31
N PHE A 58 -5.60 6.29 -9.51
CA PHE A 58 -5.33 7.11 -10.68
C PHE A 58 -5.31 6.29 -11.97
N THR A 59 -4.71 5.09 -11.94
CA THR A 59 -4.68 4.18 -13.09
C THR A 59 -6.08 3.71 -13.47
N VAL A 60 -6.89 3.31 -12.48
CA VAL A 60 -8.28 2.88 -12.71
C VAL A 60 -9.10 4.05 -13.25
N PHE A 61 -8.97 5.24 -12.67
CA PHE A 61 -9.65 6.45 -13.11
C PHE A 61 -9.33 6.82 -14.57
N LYS A 62 -8.06 6.71 -14.96
CA LYS A 62 -7.60 7.04 -16.31
C LYS A 62 -7.95 5.96 -17.34
N SER A 63 -8.06 4.70 -16.91
CA SER A 63 -8.55 3.63 -17.77
C SER A 63 -10.07 3.77 -17.97
N ASN A 64 -10.62 3.45 -19.15
CA ASN A 64 -12.06 3.33 -19.36
C ASN A 64 -12.72 2.17 -18.55
N CYS A 65 -12.11 1.74 -17.44
CA CYS A 65 -12.73 0.84 -16.48
C CYS A 65 -14.04 1.46 -15.98
N SER A 66 -15.00 0.60 -15.66
CA SER A 66 -16.30 1.06 -15.20
C SER A 66 -16.12 1.95 -13.96
N LYS A 67 -16.87 3.05 -13.89
CA LYS A 67 -16.89 3.97 -12.72
C LYS A 67 -17.07 3.21 -11.39
N LYS A 68 -17.75 2.06 -11.43
CA LYS A 68 -17.94 1.16 -10.28
C LYS A 68 -16.62 0.59 -9.74
N ALA A 69 -15.68 0.21 -10.61
CA ALA A 69 -14.38 -0.32 -10.19
C ALA A 69 -13.53 0.75 -9.48
N PHE A 70 -13.57 2.00 -9.95
CA PHE A 70 -12.93 3.12 -9.27
C PHE A 70 -13.49 3.33 -7.87
N TRP A 71 -14.82 3.44 -7.74
CA TRP A 71 -15.46 3.68 -6.45
C TRP A 71 -15.27 2.52 -5.44
N ILE A 72 -15.27 1.28 -5.92
CA ILE A 72 -14.95 0.12 -5.06
C ILE A 72 -13.51 0.24 -4.54
N LEU A 73 -12.55 0.55 -5.42
CA LEU A 73 -11.16 0.67 -5.00
C LEU A 73 -10.95 1.84 -4.04
N ALA A 74 -11.55 3.00 -4.33
CA ALA A 74 -11.50 4.20 -3.49
C ALA A 74 -12.16 4.03 -2.09
N ALA A 75 -13.12 3.11 -1.97
CA ALA A 75 -13.81 2.85 -0.71
C ALA A 75 -13.19 1.71 0.11
N CYS A 76 -12.53 0.76 -0.55
CA CYS A 76 -12.08 -0.49 0.08
C CYS A 76 -10.57 -0.65 0.20
N GLY A 77 -9.75 0.18 -0.47
CA GLY A 77 -8.32 0.25 -0.18
C GLY A 77 -8.00 1.37 0.78
#